data_AF-A0A3D1FAX9-F1
#
_entry.id   AF-A0A3D1FAX9-F1
#
_cell.length_a   1.000
_cell.length_b   1.000
_cell.length_c   1.000
_cell.angle_alpha   90.00
_cell.angle_beta   90.00
_cell.angle_gamma   90.00
#
_symmetry.space_group_name_H-M   'P 1'
#
loop_
_entity.id
_entity.type
_entity.pdbx_description
1 polymer ?
#
loop_
_entity_poly.entity_id
_entity_poly.type
_entity_poly.pdbx_seq_one_letter_code
_entity_poly.pdbx_strand_id
1 'polypeptide(L)'
;MQKSSKRIGEILVEKGFITEAQLHDVLVEQSFKKTFLGELLIGKGWVSKRHFLESLSEQFNIPLLNLKEQAVDMELSQKFSSSLLLDQKCFPLFRNEDTLTVAIANPLNAVAISKIEEEAQPYRVSLVLVDDDDLKELLEKYRQYVSQNIQRLLRKDKKI
;
A
#
# COMPACT_ATOMS: atom_id res chain seq x y z
N MET A 1 11.14 -4.02 27.12
CA MET A 1 11.93 -3.30 26.09
C MET A 1 11.91 -4.15 24.84
N GLN A 2 10.99 -3.92 23.90
CA GLN A 2 10.95 -4.70 22.66
C GLN A 2 12.10 -4.25 21.75
N LYS A 3 12.86 -5.24 21.27
CA LYS A 3 14.03 -5.10 20.41
C LYS A 3 13.67 -4.19 19.23
N SER A 4 14.21 -2.97 19.23
CA SER A 4 13.82 -1.91 18.29
C SER A 4 14.10 -2.37 16.86
N SER A 5 13.06 -2.60 16.06
CA SER A 5 13.24 -2.64 14.61
C SER A 5 13.92 -1.33 14.18
N LYS A 6 14.90 -1.41 13.28
CA LYS A 6 15.64 -0.22 12.83
C LYS A 6 14.66 0.80 12.28
N ARG A 7 14.89 2.08 12.55
CA ARG A 7 14.05 3.13 11.97
C ARG A 7 14.36 3.27 10.49
N ILE A 8 13.38 3.67 9.69
CA ILE A 8 13.56 3.83 8.24
C ILE A 8 14.74 4.76 7.91
N GLY A 9 14.93 5.83 8.67
CA GLY A 9 16.07 6.74 8.49
C GLY A 9 17.42 6.06 8.69
N GLU A 10 17.53 5.20 9.70
CA GLU A 10 18.76 4.43 9.98
C GLU A 10 19.04 3.45 8.84
N ILE A 11 18.01 2.75 8.35
CA ILE A 11 18.13 1.83 7.20
C ILE A 11 18.61 2.57 5.94
N LEU A 12 18.07 3.76 5.67
CA LEU A 12 18.46 4.58 4.52
C LEU A 12 19.91 5.07 4.61
N VAL A 13 20.39 5.40 5.81
CA VAL A 13 21.80 5.78 6.06
C VAL A 13 22.71 4.58 5.89
N GLU A 14 22.38 3.44 6.49
CA GLU A 14 23.18 2.20 6.41
C GLU A 14 23.34 1.71 4.97
N LYS A 15 22.28 1.86 4.14
CA LYS A 15 22.31 1.54 2.72
C LYS A 15 23.06 2.58 1.86
N GLY A 16 23.50 3.69 2.45
CA GLY A 16 24.17 4.78 1.74
C GLY A 16 23.26 5.57 0.81
N PHE A 17 21.93 5.46 0.97
CA PHE A 17 20.99 6.24 0.17
C PHE A 17 20.92 7.69 0.62
N ILE A 18 21.18 7.95 1.91
CA ILE A 18 21.34 9.29 2.47
C ILE A 18 22.51 9.33 3.44
N THR A 19 23.00 10.53 3.72
CA THR A 19 23.97 10.79 4.79
C THR A 19 23.26 11.04 6.13
N GLU A 20 23.98 10.88 7.24
CA GLU A 20 23.47 11.27 8.56
C GLU A 20 23.07 12.75 8.62
N ALA A 21 23.83 13.62 7.94
CA ALA A 21 23.53 15.05 7.87
C ALA A 21 22.21 15.33 7.14
N GLN A 22 21.94 14.63 6.03
CA GLN A 22 20.67 14.70 5.32
C GLN A 22 19.51 14.16 6.17
N LEU A 23 19.72 13.03 6.88
CA LEU A 23 18.70 12.50 7.78
C LEU A 23 18.36 13.52 8.88
N HIS A 24 19.38 14.14 9.49
CA HIS A 24 19.18 15.16 10.50
C HIS A 24 18.40 16.37 9.97
N ASP A 25 18.77 16.91 8.80
CA ASP A 25 18.09 18.04 8.17
C ASP A 25 16.60 17.74 7.93
N VAL A 26 16.28 16.55 7.38
CA VAL A 26 14.88 16.19 7.14
C VAL A 26 14.11 16.00 8.43
N LEU A 27 14.70 15.41 9.48
CA LEU A 27 14.02 15.25 10.77
C LEU A 27 13.70 16.60 11.42
N VAL A 28 14.61 17.57 11.30
CA VAL A 28 14.36 18.95 11.73
C VAL A 28 13.21 19.54 10.93
N GLU A 29 13.23 19.46 9.60
CA GLU A 29 12.14 19.95 8.75
C GLU A 29 10.79 19.28 9.05
N GLN A 30 10.80 17.96 9.27
CA GLN A 30 9.61 17.18 9.63
C GLN A 30 9.03 17.60 10.98
N SER A 31 9.85 18.08 11.93
CA SER A 31 9.33 18.57 13.20
C SER A 31 8.43 19.82 13.02
N PHE A 32 8.66 20.60 11.97
CA PHE A 32 7.87 21.79 11.63
C PHE A 32 6.74 21.48 10.64
N LYS A 33 6.84 20.39 9.87
CA LYS A 33 5.87 20.00 8.84
C LYS A 33 5.19 18.68 9.20
N LYS A 34 3.86 18.62 9.21
CA LYS A 34 3.10 17.36 9.40
C LYS A 34 3.14 16.46 8.15
N THR A 35 4.33 16.12 7.70
CA THR A 35 4.61 15.38 6.45
C THR A 35 5.40 14.11 6.78
N PHE A 36 5.31 13.08 5.94
CA PHE A 36 6.08 11.86 6.16
C PHE A 36 7.55 12.04 5.75
N LEU A 37 8.48 11.39 6.48
CA LEU A 37 9.91 11.46 6.22
C LEU A 37 10.25 11.09 4.77
N GLY A 38 9.65 10.02 4.26
CA GLY A 38 9.87 9.55 2.88
C GLY A 38 9.47 10.59 1.83
N GLU A 39 8.34 11.27 2.03
CA GLU A 39 7.88 12.31 1.10
C GLU A 39 8.87 13.48 1.03
N LEU A 40 9.43 13.89 2.17
CA LEU A 40 10.45 14.94 2.22
C LEU A 40 11.75 14.49 1.53
N LEU A 41 12.23 13.28 1.81
CA LEU A 41 13.45 12.73 1.23
C LEU A 41 13.35 12.55 -0.29
N ILE A 42 12.21 12.06 -0.77
CA ILE A 42 11.93 11.88 -2.20
C ILE A 42 11.75 13.25 -2.87
N GLY A 43 11.00 14.17 -2.24
CA GLY A 43 10.78 15.52 -2.76
C GLY A 43 12.06 16.35 -2.91
N LYS A 44 13.04 16.13 -2.04
CA LYS A 44 14.38 16.74 -2.13
C LYS A 44 15.30 16.03 -3.14
N GLY A 45 14.87 14.90 -3.72
CA GLY A 45 15.68 14.08 -4.62
C GLY A 45 16.83 13.34 -3.92
N TRP A 46 16.82 13.24 -2.59
CA TRP A 46 17.87 12.54 -1.83
C TRP A 46 17.68 11.03 -1.86
N VAL A 47 16.44 10.55 -1.98
CA VAL A 47 16.12 9.13 -2.10
C VAL A 47 15.16 8.91 -3.25
N SER A 48 15.38 7.87 -4.06
CA SER A 48 14.41 7.48 -5.08
C SER A 48 13.21 6.77 -4.45
N LYS A 49 12.01 6.88 -5.05
CA LYS A 49 10.82 6.13 -4.59
C LYS A 49 11.11 4.64 -4.39
N ARG A 50 11.84 4.05 -5.35
CA ARG A 50 12.25 2.64 -5.31
C ARG A 50 13.10 2.31 -4.08
N HIS A 51 14.18 3.05 -3.83
CA HIS A 51 15.05 2.83 -2.68
C HIS A 51 14.33 3.01 -1.34
N PHE A 52 13.36 3.93 -1.29
CA PHE A 52 12.53 4.14 -0.11
C PHE A 52 11.60 2.92 0.13
N LEU A 53 10.91 2.45 -0.91
CA LEU A 53 10.06 1.25 -0.84
C LEU A 53 10.85 -0.02 -0.47
N GLU A 54 12.05 -0.21 -1.04
CA GLU A 54 12.94 -1.32 -0.69
C GLU A 54 13.37 -1.26 0.78
N SER A 55 13.58 -0.07 1.31
CA SER A 55 13.91 0.13 2.74
C SER A 55 12.70 -0.09 3.65
N LEU A 56 11.49 0.29 3.24
CA LEU A 56 10.25 -0.05 3.96
C LEU A 56 9.99 -1.56 3.97
N SER A 57 10.19 -2.22 2.82
CA SER A 57 10.07 -3.67 2.68
C SER A 57 10.94 -4.40 3.70
N GLU A 58 12.20 -3.97 3.86
CA GLU A 58 13.12 -4.49 4.87
C GLU A 58 12.67 -4.18 6.30
N GLN A 59 12.28 -2.93 6.57
CA GLN A 59 11.89 -2.50 7.92
C GLN A 59 10.70 -3.30 8.47
N PHE A 60 9.70 -3.55 7.63
CA PHE A 60 8.46 -4.22 8.02
C PHE A 60 8.46 -5.71 7.70
N ASN A 61 9.50 -6.21 7.03
CA ASN A 61 9.56 -7.58 6.51
C ASN A 61 8.33 -7.93 5.64
N ILE A 62 7.97 -7.01 4.75
CA ILE A 62 6.84 -7.14 3.80
C ILE A 62 7.43 -7.14 2.38
N PRO A 63 7.16 -8.15 1.54
CA PRO A 63 7.72 -8.22 0.19
C PRO A 63 7.20 -7.07 -0.69
N LEU A 64 8.10 -6.50 -1.50
CA LEU A 64 7.75 -5.52 -2.54
C LEU A 64 7.26 -6.25 -3.79
N LEU A 65 6.07 -5.88 -4.30
CA LEU A 65 5.46 -6.47 -5.49
C LEU A 65 5.29 -5.40 -6.57
N ASN A 66 5.62 -5.73 -7.82
CA ASN A 66 5.28 -4.93 -8.99
C ASN A 66 3.85 -5.25 -9.45
N LEU A 67 2.91 -4.32 -9.26
CA LEU A 67 1.51 -4.52 -9.65
C LEU A 67 1.30 -4.67 -11.16
N LYS A 68 2.21 -4.12 -11.98
CA LYS A 68 2.06 -4.15 -13.45
C LYS A 68 2.17 -5.55 -14.04
N GLU A 69 2.80 -6.47 -13.31
CA GLU A 69 3.04 -7.85 -13.72
C GLU A 69 2.04 -8.84 -13.09
N GLN A 70 1.09 -8.35 -12.29
CA GLN A 70 0.22 -9.20 -11.50
C GLN A 70 -1.22 -9.21 -12.01
N ALA A 71 -1.81 -10.40 -12.08
CA ALA A 71 -3.25 -10.56 -12.30
C ALA A 71 -4.02 -10.16 -11.04
N VAL A 72 -5.03 -9.31 -11.20
CA VAL A 72 -5.90 -8.84 -10.10
C VAL A 72 -7.33 -9.35 -10.31
N ASP A 73 -7.86 -10.02 -9.30
CA ASP A 73 -9.24 -10.48 -9.23
C ASP A 73 -10.16 -9.35 -8.74
N MET A 74 -10.74 -8.61 -9.69
CA MET A 74 -11.65 -7.50 -9.40
C MET A 74 -12.98 -7.95 -8.78
N GLU A 75 -13.39 -9.20 -9.00
CA GLU A 75 -14.62 -9.75 -8.41
C GLU A 75 -14.43 -10.02 -6.92
N LEU A 76 -13.27 -10.56 -6.55
CA LEU A 76 -12.87 -10.73 -5.15
C LEU A 76 -12.90 -9.40 -4.39
N SER A 77 -12.36 -8.33 -4.96
CA SER A 77 -12.29 -7.02 -4.30
C SER A 77 -13.68 -6.44 -3.98
N GLN A 78 -14.73 -6.78 -4.74
CA GLN A 78 -16.10 -6.32 -4.47
C GLN A 78 -16.70 -6.84 -3.15
N LYS A 79 -16.09 -7.86 -2.52
CA LYS A 79 -16.53 -8.40 -1.22
C LYS A 79 -16.09 -7.52 -0.04
N PHE A 80 -15.20 -6.57 -0.29
CA PHE A 80 -14.60 -5.72 0.73
C PHE A 80 -15.20 -4.33 0.71
N SER A 81 -15.16 -3.66 1.86
CA SER A 81 -15.76 -2.33 2.00
C SER A 81 -15.03 -1.30 1.14
N SER A 82 -15.79 -0.47 0.43
CA SER A 82 -15.23 0.60 -0.42
C SER A 82 -14.31 1.54 0.34
N SER A 83 -14.56 1.77 1.64
CA SER A 83 -13.70 2.62 2.46
C SER A 83 -12.31 2.03 2.65
N LEU A 84 -12.21 0.70 2.81
CA LEU A 84 -10.93 0.01 2.92
C LEU A 84 -10.13 0.09 1.61
N LEU A 85 -10.82 -0.10 0.49
CA LEU A 85 -10.19 -0.08 -0.84
C LEU A 85 -9.79 1.34 -1.25
N LEU A 86 -10.73 2.29 -1.17
CA LEU A 86 -10.60 3.61 -1.78
C LEU A 86 -9.98 4.65 -0.84
N ASP A 87 -10.35 4.64 0.44
CA ASP A 87 -9.88 5.65 1.40
C ASP A 87 -8.58 5.20 2.06
N GLN A 88 -8.52 3.91 2.46
CA GLN A 88 -7.38 3.36 3.19
C GLN A 88 -6.29 2.76 2.29
N LYS A 89 -6.56 2.64 0.98
CA LYS A 89 -5.63 2.10 -0.03
C LYS A 89 -5.09 0.72 0.37
N CYS A 90 -5.97 -0.17 0.80
CA CYS A 90 -5.67 -1.55 1.13
C CYS A 90 -6.48 -2.43 0.18
N PHE A 91 -5.82 -3.05 -0.80
CA PHE A 91 -6.51 -3.64 -1.96
C PHE A 91 -6.23 -5.15 -2.11
N PRO A 92 -7.25 -6.02 -2.00
CA PRO A 92 -7.12 -7.45 -2.27
C PRO A 92 -6.77 -7.70 -3.74
N LEU A 93 -5.67 -8.40 -4.00
CA LEU A 93 -5.20 -8.68 -5.36
C LEU A 93 -5.75 -10.00 -5.88
N PHE A 94 -5.52 -11.08 -5.16
CA PHE A 94 -5.93 -12.43 -5.53
C PHE A 94 -5.92 -13.31 -4.29
N ARG A 95 -6.51 -14.49 -4.42
CA ARG A 95 -6.67 -15.45 -3.35
C ARG A 95 -6.27 -16.83 -3.81
N ASN A 96 -5.44 -17.48 -3.00
CA ASN A 96 -5.11 -18.90 -3.12
C ASN A 96 -5.83 -19.69 -2.01
N GLU A 97 -5.67 -21.01 -1.95
CA GLU A 97 -6.47 -21.93 -1.11
C GLU A 97 -6.88 -21.38 0.26
N ASP A 98 -5.92 -20.88 1.04
CA ASP A 98 -6.12 -20.35 2.40
C ASP A 98 -5.67 -18.89 2.58
N THR A 99 -5.10 -18.28 1.54
CA THR A 99 -4.35 -17.02 1.67
C THR A 99 -4.90 -15.96 0.73
N LEU A 100 -5.17 -14.77 1.27
CA LEU A 100 -5.54 -13.57 0.54
C LEU A 100 -4.31 -12.65 0.42
N THR A 101 -3.85 -12.41 -0.80
CA THR A 101 -2.77 -11.43 -1.03
C THR A 101 -3.36 -10.03 -1.15
N VAL A 102 -2.83 -9.09 -0.36
CA VAL A 102 -3.35 -7.73 -0.25
C VAL A 102 -2.24 -6.72 -0.49
N ALA A 103 -2.45 -5.82 -1.45
CA ALA A 103 -1.58 -4.70 -1.73
C ALA A 103 -1.81 -3.54 -0.76
N ILE A 104 -0.71 -3.02 -0.22
CA ILE A 104 -0.70 -1.81 0.60
C ILE A 104 0.41 -0.86 0.13
N ALA A 105 0.14 0.45 0.20
CA ALA A 105 1.17 1.47 -0.03
C ALA A 105 1.78 2.00 1.29
N ASN A 106 1.07 1.83 2.42
CA ASN A 106 1.50 2.33 3.72
C ASN A 106 1.43 1.24 4.79
N PRO A 107 2.57 0.64 5.20
CA PRO A 107 2.60 -0.39 6.24
C PRO A 107 2.33 0.15 7.66
N LEU A 108 2.30 1.47 7.86
CA LEU A 108 1.97 2.08 9.15
C LEU A 108 0.46 2.21 9.39
N ASN A 109 -0.38 1.93 8.38
CA ASN A 109 -1.82 2.01 8.51
C ASN A 109 -2.39 0.76 9.21
N ALA A 110 -2.09 0.60 10.49
CA ALA A 110 -2.51 -0.55 11.29
C ALA A 110 -4.05 -0.72 11.32
N VAL A 111 -4.81 0.39 11.30
CA VAL A 111 -6.27 0.35 11.26
C VAL A 111 -6.78 -0.31 9.99
N ALA A 112 -6.22 0.06 8.84
CA ALA A 112 -6.58 -0.56 7.56
C ALA A 112 -6.18 -2.03 7.51
N ILE A 113 -4.99 -2.37 8.04
CA ILE A 113 -4.50 -3.75 8.08
C ILE A 113 -5.40 -4.63 8.94
N SER A 114 -5.75 -4.20 10.16
CA SER A 114 -6.64 -4.98 11.01
C SER A 114 -8.05 -5.14 10.42
N LYS A 115 -8.55 -4.10 9.75
CA LYS A 115 -9.87 -4.16 9.10
C LYS A 115 -9.89 -5.10 7.90
N ILE A 116 -8.83 -5.13 7.07
CA ILE A 116 -8.76 -6.12 5.97
C ILE A 116 -8.67 -7.54 6.52
N GLU A 117 -7.95 -7.76 7.62
CA GLU A 117 -7.85 -9.07 8.28
C GLU A 117 -9.20 -9.55 8.80
N GLU A 118 -10.02 -8.64 9.34
CA GLU A 118 -11.38 -8.95 9.78
C GLU A 118 -12.29 -9.31 8.59
N GLU A 119 -12.32 -8.47 7.54
CA GLU A 119 -13.17 -8.69 6.36
C GLU A 119 -12.71 -9.90 5.51
N ALA A 120 -11.44 -10.28 5.60
CA ALA A 120 -10.86 -11.38 4.82
C ALA A 120 -11.14 -12.78 5.40
N GLN A 121 -11.75 -12.90 6.58
CA GLN A 121 -12.00 -14.22 7.19
C GLN A 121 -12.81 -15.13 6.25
N PRO A 122 -12.46 -16.43 6.15
CA PRO A 122 -11.49 -17.18 6.97
C PRO A 122 -10.05 -17.17 6.42
N TYR A 123 -9.73 -16.36 5.40
CA TYR A 123 -8.42 -16.38 4.75
C TYR A 123 -7.34 -15.70 5.59
N ARG A 124 -6.12 -16.24 5.54
CA ARG A 124 -4.93 -15.58 6.08
C ARG A 124 -4.54 -14.43 5.16
N VAL A 125 -4.39 -13.22 5.70
CA VAL A 125 -3.90 -12.08 4.93
C VAL A 125 -2.38 -12.16 4.76
N SER A 126 -1.92 -12.05 3.52
CA SER A 126 -0.52 -11.87 3.15
C SER A 126 -0.35 -10.49 2.52
N LEU A 127 0.34 -9.60 3.24
CA LEU A 127 0.57 -8.23 2.78
C LEU A 127 1.71 -8.19 1.77
N VAL A 128 1.54 -7.38 0.73
CA VAL A 128 2.59 -7.00 -0.22
C VAL A 128 2.66 -5.47 -0.29
N LEU A 129 3.87 -4.92 -0.22
CA LEU A 129 4.10 -3.51 -0.41
C LEU A 129 4.12 -3.21 -1.90
N VAL A 130 3.51 -2.10 -2.31
CA VAL A 130 3.44 -1.67 -3.71
C VAL A 130 3.73 -0.18 -3.82
N ASP A 131 4.05 0.28 -5.02
CA ASP A 131 4.14 1.72 -5.29
C ASP A 131 2.75 2.38 -5.17
N ASP A 132 2.70 3.56 -4.54
CA ASP A 132 1.44 4.28 -4.30
C ASP A 132 0.77 4.74 -5.61
N ASP A 133 1.55 5.05 -6.65
CA ASP A 133 0.99 5.46 -7.94
C ASP A 133 0.43 4.24 -8.68
N ASP A 134 1.13 3.10 -8.66
CA ASP A 134 0.61 1.85 -9.22
C ASP A 134 -0.69 1.41 -8.51
N LEU A 135 -0.78 1.59 -7.19
CA LEU A 135 -1.99 1.30 -6.43
C LEU A 135 -3.13 2.28 -6.77
N LYS A 136 -2.85 3.58 -6.95
CA LYS A 136 -3.86 4.54 -7.42
C LYS A 136 -4.42 4.16 -8.77
N GLU A 137 -3.56 3.79 -9.73
CA GLU A 137 -3.99 3.33 -11.05
C GLU A 137 -4.88 2.09 -10.94
N LEU A 138 -4.55 1.15 -10.05
CA LEU A 138 -5.39 -0.02 -9.79
C LEU A 138 -6.78 0.37 -9.25
N LEU A 139 -6.83 1.29 -8.28
CA LEU A 139 -8.07 1.77 -7.70
C LEU A 139 -8.95 2.50 -8.74
N GLU A 140 -8.34 3.22 -9.67
CA GLU A 140 -9.06 3.84 -10.80
C GLU A 140 -9.67 2.78 -11.72
N LYS A 141 -8.91 1.75 -12.10
CA LYS A 141 -9.41 0.62 -12.89
C LYS A 141 -10.57 -0.08 -12.17
N TYR A 142 -10.45 -0.29 -10.86
CA TYR A 142 -11.51 -0.89 -10.04
C TYR A 142 -12.79 -0.02 -10.04
N ARG A 143 -12.66 1.31 -9.86
CA ARG A 143 -13.82 2.23 -9.93
C ARG A 143 -14.54 2.14 -11.27
N GLN A 144 -13.78 2.08 -12.37
CA GLN A 144 -14.35 1.92 -13.72
C GLN A 144 -15.08 0.57 -13.87
N TYR A 145 -14.45 -0.52 -13.40
CA TYR A 145 -15.03 -1.86 -13.44
C TYR A 145 -16.38 -1.92 -12.69
N VAL A 146 -16.44 -1.41 -11.44
CA VAL A 146 -17.69 -1.36 -10.65
C VAL A 146 -18.76 -0.53 -11.36
N SER A 147 -18.39 0.64 -11.90
CA SER A 147 -19.34 1.51 -12.62
C SER A 147 -19.95 0.81 -13.83
N GLN A 148 -19.14 0.08 -14.61
CA GLN A 148 -19.62 -0.68 -15.76
C GLN A 148 -20.53 -1.85 -15.34
N ASN A 149 -20.21 -2.54 -14.25
CA ASN A 149 -21.04 -3.62 -13.72
C ASN A 149 -22.42 -3.12 -13.29
N ILE A 150 -22.49 -2.01 -12.56
CA ILE A 150 -23.77 -1.40 -12.14
C ILE A 150 -24.60 -1.01 -13.37
N GLN A 151 -23.99 -0.38 -14.38
CA GLN A 151 -24.70 -0.01 -15.61
C GLN A 151 -25.25 -1.23 -16.37
N ARG A 152 -24.53 -2.36 -16.36
CA ARG A 152 -24.97 -3.61 -16.99
C ARG A 152 -26.18 -4.21 -16.26
N LEU A 153 -26.18 -4.19 -14.92
CA LEU A 153 -27.29 -4.68 -14.10
C LEU A 153 -28.57 -3.85 -14.34
N LEU A 154 -28.46 -2.51 -14.29
CA LEU A 154 -29.59 -1.59 -14.53
C LEU A 154 -30.22 -1.73 -15.93
N ARG A 155 -29.46 -2.21 -16.93
CA ARG A 155 -29.97 -2.46 -18.29
C ARG A 155 -30.69 -3.80 -18.43
N LYS A 156 -30.38 -4.79 -17.59
CA LYS A 156 -31.04 -6.11 -17.62
C LYS A 156 -32.44 -6.06 -17.01
N ASP A 157 -32.64 -5.27 -15.95
CA ASP A 157 -33.94 -5.13 -15.28
C ASP A 157 -34.99 -4.36 -16.10
N LYS A 158 -34.59 -3.61 -17.13
CA LYS A 158 -35.52 -2.91 -18.05
C LYS A 158 -36.04 -3.76 -19.21
N LYS A 159 -35.64 -5.03 -19.30
CA LYS A 159 -36.04 -5.96 -20.38
C LYS A 159 -37.04 -7.04 -19.96
N ILE A 160 -37.61 -6.93 -18.76
CA ILE A 160 -38.69 -7.77 -18.23
C ILE A 160 -39.91 -6.88 -18.02
#